data_AF-F4RLZ8-F1
#
_entry.id   AF-F4RLZ8-F1
#
_cell.length_a   1.000
_cell.length_b   1.000
_cell.length_c   1.000
_cell.angle_alpha   90.00
_cell.angle_beta   90.00
_cell.angle_gamma   90.00
#
_symmetry.space_group_name_H-M   'P 1'
#
loop_
_entity.id
_entity.type
_entity.pdbx_description
1 polymer ?
#
loop_
_entity_poly.entity_id
_entity_poly.type
_entity_poly.pdbx_seq_one_letter_code
_entity_poly.pdbx_strand_id
1 'polypeptide(L)'
;MIDNLPHEGLLADLFRYVGLLAPPYSSSPSCVPPTLSSYAFIISLLFQSALLHPSFKSNSEARLARFSLMIPNLYWSLRFPFRNCYAPLASKGSANMTLAAVAAYFSMKSIEWGCTSGPYHSRDLKNINGVKQWTSSEADSKGAQKNQAHIEEKGLMSWTISHFLSLRGHEFSWGPDALANQLSPSQLFVKIIKFHFIMRPALALVILARDSKDQSLKPSVLSSGIPDFPGLGLILTSLLNLSFGLLGYGCLELAGSCITLFAYAIYNLSQALRLPNSFREFFNPELYPPINRPVFQSTSLSHFWGKAWHQNLRRCFLVCGGKPARWLAAQLGLGPNSIKTFGLFGAFAASAALHEYCDVIL
;
A
#
# COMPACT_ATOMS: atom_id res chain seq x y z
N MET A 1 28.10 24.28 24.17
CA MET A 1 27.60 23.22 25.05
C MET A 1 26.08 23.36 25.16
N ILE A 2 25.39 23.06 24.06
CA ILE A 2 23.95 22.81 24.05
C ILE A 2 23.88 21.54 23.23
N ASP A 3 24.00 20.41 23.92
CA ASP A 3 24.00 19.10 23.28
C ASP A 3 22.58 18.78 22.83
N ASN A 4 22.49 18.58 21.52
CA ASN A 4 21.52 17.82 20.75
C ASN A 4 20.67 16.84 21.59
N LEU A 5 19.51 17.31 22.05
CA LEU A 5 18.36 16.42 22.24
C LEU A 5 17.78 16.12 20.86
N PRO A 6 17.58 14.85 20.48
CA PRO A 6 16.79 14.55 19.29
C PRO A 6 15.38 15.07 19.58
N HIS A 7 14.91 16.03 18.79
CA HIS A 7 13.50 16.36 18.75
C HIS A 7 12.78 15.12 18.19
N GLU A 8 12.40 14.20 19.08
CA GLU A 8 11.45 13.15 18.75
C GLU A 8 10.15 13.83 18.31
N GLY A 9 9.63 13.42 17.15
CA GLY A 9 8.52 14.12 16.50
C GLY A 9 7.22 14.08 17.32
N LEU A 10 6.32 15.04 17.07
CA LEU A 10 4.99 15.18 17.69
C LEU A 10 4.17 13.87 17.70
N LEU A 11 4.37 13.01 16.69
CA LEU A 11 3.68 11.71 16.58
C LEU A 11 4.24 10.66 17.54
N ALA A 12 5.55 10.66 17.82
CA ALA A 12 6.14 9.78 18.83
C ALA A 12 5.60 10.12 20.23
N ASP A 13 5.47 11.41 20.54
CA ASP A 13 4.85 11.86 21.78
C ASP A 13 3.37 11.50 21.87
N LEU A 14 2.62 11.63 20.76
CA LEU A 14 1.24 11.19 20.68
C LEU A 14 1.11 9.67 20.89
N PHE A 15 1.99 8.86 20.29
CA PHE A 15 1.99 7.42 20.47
C PHE A 15 2.37 6.99 21.89
N ARG A 16 3.25 7.73 22.57
CA ARG A 16 3.51 7.53 24.01
C ARG A 16 2.28 7.85 24.84
N TYR A 17 1.61 8.97 24.56
CA TYR A 17 0.41 9.40 25.28
C TYR A 17 -0.75 8.40 25.16
N VAL A 18 -0.88 7.73 24.01
CA VAL A 18 -1.91 6.69 23.77
C VAL A 18 -1.44 5.28 24.20
N GLY A 19 -0.25 5.16 24.82
CA GLY A 19 0.28 3.89 25.33
C GLY A 19 0.71 2.90 24.24
N LEU A 20 0.99 3.39 23.03
CA LEU A 20 1.53 2.62 21.91
C LEU A 20 3.05 2.48 21.96
N LEU A 21 3.75 3.46 22.55
CA LEU A 21 5.19 3.42 22.81
C LEU A 21 5.48 3.26 24.32
N ALA A 22 6.54 2.53 24.65
CA ALA A 22 7.07 2.47 26.02
C ALA A 22 7.76 3.80 26.41
N PRO A 23 7.80 4.17 27.71
CA PRO A 23 8.51 5.36 28.17
C PRO A 23 10.03 5.24 27.90
N PRO A 24 10.74 6.37 27.70
CA PRO A 24 12.07 6.43 27.09
C PRO A 24 13.24 5.85 27.93
N TYR A 25 12.99 5.13 29.02
CA TYR A 25 14.05 4.59 29.89
C TYR A 25 13.82 3.16 30.38
N SER A 26 13.04 2.35 29.65
CA SER A 26 13.13 0.89 29.82
C SER A 26 14.08 0.34 28.76
N SER A 27 15.23 -0.19 29.21
CA SER A 27 16.08 -1.13 28.48
C SER A 27 15.30 -1.88 27.41
N SER A 28 15.61 -1.63 26.13
CA SER A 28 15.12 -2.35 24.93
C SER A 28 13.71 -2.96 25.10
N PRO A 29 12.62 -2.37 24.57
CA PRO A 29 11.39 -3.13 24.47
C PRO A 29 11.72 -4.39 23.68
N SER A 30 11.75 -5.53 24.37
CA SER A 30 12.13 -6.83 23.83
C SER A 30 11.04 -7.24 22.85
N CYS A 31 11.12 -6.68 21.64
CA CYS A 31 10.19 -6.98 20.58
C CYS A 31 10.39 -8.45 20.21
N VAL A 32 9.28 -9.19 20.20
CA VAL A 32 9.30 -10.64 20.04
C VAL A 32 9.19 -10.95 18.55
N PRO A 33 9.93 -11.94 18.02
CA PRO A 33 9.70 -12.39 16.65
C PRO A 33 8.22 -12.73 16.43
N PRO A 34 7.61 -12.26 15.33
CA PRO A 34 6.21 -12.55 15.06
C PRO A 34 6.02 -14.07 14.92
N THR A 35 5.09 -14.61 15.71
CA THR A 35 4.67 -16.01 15.63
C THR A 35 3.32 -16.10 14.94
N LEU A 36 2.84 -17.32 14.64
CA LEU A 36 1.51 -17.51 14.05
C LEU A 36 0.40 -16.91 14.95
N SER A 37 0.54 -16.99 16.28
CA SER A 37 -0.43 -16.41 17.21
C SER A 37 -0.41 -14.89 17.20
N SER A 38 0.75 -14.25 16.92
CA SER A 38 0.83 -12.80 16.75
C SER A 38 -0.03 -12.29 15.60
N TYR A 39 -0.35 -13.13 14.61
CA TYR A 39 -1.22 -12.80 13.47
C TYR A 39 -2.70 -13.10 13.69
N ALA A 40 -3.11 -13.54 14.88
CA ALA A 40 -4.51 -13.92 15.16
C ALA A 40 -5.52 -12.77 14.88
N PHE A 41 -5.12 -11.50 15.00
CA PHE A 41 -5.99 -10.36 14.68
C PHE A 41 -6.42 -10.31 13.20
N ILE A 42 -5.69 -10.96 12.29
CA ILE A 42 -6.07 -11.08 10.88
C ILE A 42 -7.40 -11.83 10.73
N ILE A 43 -7.72 -12.77 11.62
CA ILE A 43 -9.00 -13.49 11.61
C ILE A 43 -10.16 -12.51 11.83
N SER A 44 -10.01 -11.57 12.76
CA SER A 44 -11.01 -10.52 13.02
C SER A 44 -11.15 -9.56 11.83
N LEU A 45 -10.05 -9.24 11.15
CA LEU A 45 -10.08 -8.45 9.91
C LEU A 45 -10.74 -9.20 8.75
N LEU A 46 -10.47 -10.50 8.60
CA LEU A 46 -11.13 -11.36 7.61
C LEU A 46 -12.64 -11.41 7.87
N PHE A 47 -13.06 -11.51 9.13
CA PHE A 47 -14.48 -11.45 9.48
C PHE A 47 -15.09 -10.09 9.15
N GLN A 48 -14.41 -8.98 9.49
CA GLN A 48 -14.86 -7.63 9.11
C GLN A 48 -14.99 -7.48 7.58
N SER A 49 -14.06 -8.06 6.82
CA SER A 49 -14.07 -8.12 5.35
C SER A 49 -15.24 -8.96 4.81
N ALA A 50 -15.49 -10.14 5.39
CA ALA A 50 -16.56 -11.05 4.98
C ALA A 50 -17.95 -10.41 5.10
N LEU A 51 -18.17 -9.55 6.10
CA LEU A 51 -19.42 -8.83 6.30
C LEU A 51 -19.72 -7.77 5.22
N LEU A 52 -18.78 -7.51 4.29
CA LEU A 52 -19.03 -6.71 3.07
C LEU A 52 -19.58 -7.54 1.91
N HIS A 53 -19.73 -8.86 2.10
CA HIS A 53 -20.29 -9.74 1.10
C HIS A 53 -21.74 -9.32 0.75
N PRO A 54 -22.14 -9.35 -0.53
CA PRO A 54 -23.48 -8.95 -0.97
C PRO A 54 -24.64 -9.69 -0.30
N SER A 55 -24.44 -10.92 0.19
CA SER A 55 -25.43 -11.65 0.99
C SER A 55 -25.87 -10.92 2.27
N PHE A 56 -25.04 -10.02 2.80
CA PHE A 56 -25.36 -9.22 3.98
C PHE A 56 -25.94 -7.83 3.66
N LYS A 57 -26.27 -7.55 2.40
CA LYS A 57 -26.73 -6.21 1.94
C LYS A 57 -27.92 -5.66 2.75
N SER A 58 -28.88 -6.51 3.10
CA SER A 58 -30.08 -6.14 3.86
C SER A 58 -29.91 -6.20 5.37
N ASN A 59 -28.74 -6.64 5.87
CA ASN A 59 -28.54 -6.89 7.30
C ASN A 59 -27.89 -5.66 7.98
N SER A 60 -28.66 -4.95 8.78
CA SER A 60 -28.20 -3.81 9.59
C SER A 60 -27.22 -4.22 10.69
N GLU A 61 -27.38 -5.41 11.26
CA GLU A 61 -26.49 -5.97 12.29
C GLU A 61 -25.10 -6.25 11.70
N ALA A 62 -25.02 -6.76 10.47
CA ALA A 62 -23.75 -6.95 9.78
C ALA A 62 -22.99 -5.62 9.60
N ARG A 63 -23.72 -4.53 9.33
CA ARG A 63 -23.14 -3.17 9.26
C ARG A 63 -22.66 -2.69 10.63
N LEU A 64 -23.45 -2.90 11.67
CA LEU A 64 -23.07 -2.55 13.04
C LEU A 64 -21.83 -3.35 13.48
N ALA A 65 -21.81 -4.66 13.25
CA ALA A 65 -20.68 -5.54 13.55
C ALA A 65 -19.41 -5.07 12.82
N ARG A 66 -19.48 -4.72 11.53
CA ARG A 66 -18.33 -4.14 10.80
C ARG A 66 -17.80 -2.87 11.46
N PHE A 67 -18.69 -2.00 11.89
CA PHE A 67 -18.33 -0.75 12.55
C PHE A 67 -17.73 -1.01 13.95
N SER A 68 -18.32 -1.91 14.73
CA SER A 68 -17.81 -2.29 16.06
C SER A 68 -16.44 -2.94 16.01
N LEU A 69 -16.16 -3.76 14.97
CA LEU A 69 -14.85 -4.39 14.77
C LEU A 69 -13.76 -3.41 14.31
N MET A 70 -14.13 -2.21 13.88
CA MET A 70 -13.18 -1.20 13.40
C MET A 70 -12.15 -0.83 14.48
N ILE A 71 -12.61 -0.51 15.69
CA ILE A 71 -11.72 -0.03 16.77
C ILE A 71 -10.76 -1.13 17.25
N PRO A 72 -11.20 -2.37 17.56
CA PRO A 72 -10.28 -3.44 17.92
C PRO A 72 -9.27 -3.75 16.80
N ASN A 73 -9.71 -3.84 15.55
CA ASN A 73 -8.83 -4.16 14.42
C ASN A 73 -7.82 -3.04 14.16
N LEU A 74 -8.23 -1.78 14.26
CA LEU A 74 -7.34 -0.62 14.18
C LEU A 74 -6.25 -0.69 15.26
N TYR A 75 -6.67 -0.90 16.51
CA TYR A 75 -5.77 -0.98 17.65
C TYR A 75 -4.75 -2.11 17.52
N TRP A 76 -5.20 -3.33 17.23
CA TRP A 76 -4.32 -4.48 17.12
C TRP A 76 -3.37 -4.37 15.93
N SER A 77 -3.85 -3.85 14.79
CA SER A 77 -3.01 -3.64 13.62
C SER A 77 -1.90 -2.62 13.91
N LEU A 78 -2.23 -1.45 14.47
CA LEU A 78 -1.23 -0.41 14.77
C LEU A 78 -0.27 -0.80 15.89
N ARG A 79 -0.69 -1.64 16.84
CA ARG A 79 0.19 -2.11 17.92
C ARG A 79 1.12 -3.24 17.50
N PHE A 80 0.80 -3.93 16.40
CA PHE A 80 1.48 -5.15 15.98
C PHE A 80 3.01 -5.01 15.79
N PRO A 81 3.53 -4.02 15.04
CA PRO A 81 4.97 -3.90 14.82
C PRO A 81 5.75 -3.35 16.03
N PHE A 82 5.08 -2.69 16.98
CA PHE A 82 5.72 -2.29 18.24
C PHE A 82 5.95 -3.48 19.18
N ARG A 83 5.08 -4.49 19.09
CA ARG A 83 5.20 -5.72 19.90
C ARG A 83 6.05 -6.78 19.22
N ASN A 84 5.99 -6.83 17.90
CA ASN A 84 6.66 -7.86 17.11
C ASN A 84 7.65 -7.24 16.15
N CYS A 85 8.88 -7.75 16.14
CA CYS A 85 9.93 -7.28 15.25
C CYS A 85 10.81 -8.47 14.84
N TYR A 86 11.56 -8.28 13.75
CA TYR A 86 12.65 -9.17 13.40
C TYR A 86 13.97 -8.62 13.93
N ALA A 87 14.64 -9.39 14.77
CA ALA A 87 15.97 -9.08 15.29
C ALA A 87 17.08 -9.69 14.39
N PRO A 88 18.28 -9.09 14.34
CA PRO A 88 18.65 -7.80 14.92
C PRO A 88 18.18 -6.62 14.05
N LEU A 89 17.68 -5.55 14.68
CA LEU A 89 17.05 -4.39 14.03
C LEU A 89 17.94 -3.77 12.94
N ALA A 90 19.23 -3.60 13.23
CA ALA A 90 20.23 -3.03 12.31
C ALA A 90 20.33 -3.75 10.95
N SER A 91 19.96 -5.03 10.89
CA SER A 91 20.01 -5.84 9.65
C SER A 91 18.64 -6.16 9.06
N LYS A 92 17.58 -5.98 9.85
CA LYS A 92 16.21 -6.39 9.52
C LYS A 92 15.26 -5.22 9.27
N GLY A 93 15.79 -4.00 9.11
CA GLY A 93 15.01 -2.80 8.80
C GLY A 93 13.97 -3.02 7.71
N SER A 94 14.34 -3.57 6.55
CA SER A 94 13.38 -3.84 5.46
C SER A 94 12.20 -4.75 5.87
N ALA A 95 12.45 -5.78 6.68
CA ALA A 95 11.40 -6.68 7.16
C ALA A 95 10.47 -5.97 8.17
N ASN A 96 11.04 -5.16 9.07
CA ASN A 96 10.28 -4.38 10.05
C ASN A 96 9.49 -3.25 9.38
N MET A 97 10.06 -2.58 8.37
CA MET A 97 9.36 -1.60 7.54
C MET A 97 8.16 -2.24 6.83
N THR A 98 8.34 -3.43 6.27
CA THR A 98 7.25 -4.18 5.62
C THR A 98 6.17 -4.54 6.64
N LEU A 99 6.56 -4.98 7.84
CA LEU A 99 5.65 -5.29 8.93
C LEU A 99 4.81 -4.05 9.32
N ALA A 100 5.46 -2.89 9.46
CA ALA A 100 4.81 -1.62 9.75
C ALA A 100 3.87 -1.19 8.62
N ALA A 101 4.32 -1.26 7.37
CA ALA A 101 3.50 -0.89 6.21
C ALA A 101 2.24 -1.77 6.08
N VAL A 102 2.36 -3.08 6.31
CA VAL A 102 1.22 -4.02 6.31
C VAL A 102 0.26 -3.73 7.47
N ALA A 103 0.79 -3.47 8.67
CA ALA A 103 0.00 -3.07 9.83
C ALA A 103 -0.79 -1.77 9.57
N ALA A 104 -0.13 -0.74 9.04
CA ALA A 104 -0.78 0.51 8.66
C ALA A 104 -1.81 0.31 7.54
N TYR A 105 -1.55 -0.58 6.58
CA TYR A 105 -2.51 -0.93 5.55
C TYR A 105 -3.77 -1.57 6.14
N PHE A 106 -3.63 -2.55 7.05
CA PHE A 106 -4.76 -3.20 7.70
C PHE A 106 -5.55 -2.25 8.60
N SER A 107 -4.88 -1.32 9.28
CA SER A 107 -5.54 -0.30 10.09
C SER A 107 -6.44 0.60 9.23
N MET A 108 -5.93 1.08 8.08
CA MET A 108 -6.70 1.86 7.11
C MET A 108 -7.83 1.04 6.45
N LYS A 109 -7.60 -0.24 6.16
CA LYS A 109 -8.66 -1.13 5.65
C LYS A 109 -9.76 -1.36 6.65
N SER A 110 -9.43 -1.46 7.94
CA SER A 110 -10.43 -1.59 8.98
C SER A 110 -11.33 -0.36 9.06
N ILE A 111 -10.77 0.84 8.93
CA ILE A 111 -11.54 2.11 8.85
C ILE A 111 -12.44 2.08 7.60
N GLU A 112 -11.87 1.74 6.44
CA GLU A 112 -12.63 1.66 5.19
C GLU A 112 -13.82 0.70 5.30
N TRP A 113 -13.58 -0.53 5.77
CA TRP A 113 -14.60 -1.57 5.85
C TRP A 113 -15.64 -1.29 6.94
N GLY A 114 -15.26 -0.67 8.06
CA GLY A 114 -16.17 -0.24 9.11
C GLY A 114 -17.10 0.89 8.66
N CYS A 115 -16.56 1.88 7.93
CA CYS A 115 -17.31 3.07 7.54
C CYS A 115 -18.05 2.95 6.20
N THR A 116 -17.85 1.85 5.45
CA THR A 116 -18.53 1.66 4.16
C THR A 116 -20.03 1.42 4.33
N SER A 117 -20.84 2.16 3.56
CA SER A 117 -22.31 2.13 3.63
C SER A 117 -22.95 0.88 3.04
N GLY A 118 -22.35 0.27 2.00
CA GLY A 118 -22.93 -0.85 1.27
C GLY A 118 -21.95 -2.02 1.04
N PRO A 119 -22.43 -3.12 0.45
CA PRO A 119 -21.58 -4.26 0.12
C PRO A 119 -20.64 -3.93 -1.05
N TYR A 120 -19.63 -4.78 -1.22
CA TYR A 120 -18.79 -4.74 -2.41
C TYR A 120 -19.19 -5.85 -3.38
N HIS A 121 -19.37 -5.47 -4.65
CA HIS A 121 -19.77 -6.39 -5.69
C HIS A 121 -18.56 -6.76 -6.53
N SER A 122 -18.47 -8.03 -6.92
CA SER A 122 -17.49 -8.46 -7.91
C SER A 122 -17.81 -7.84 -9.27
N ARG A 123 -16.76 -7.60 -10.06
CA ARG A 123 -16.82 -7.10 -11.43
C ARG A 123 -16.10 -8.07 -12.34
N ASP A 124 -16.55 -8.12 -13.58
CA ASP A 124 -15.92 -8.93 -14.62
C ASP A 124 -15.00 -8.08 -15.48
N LEU A 125 -13.97 -8.73 -16.01
CA LEU A 125 -13.05 -8.15 -16.96
C LEU A 125 -13.72 -8.07 -18.34
N LYS A 126 -13.85 -6.85 -18.89
CA LYS A 126 -14.52 -6.64 -20.18
C LYS A 126 -13.50 -6.54 -21.30
N ASN A 127 -13.79 -7.16 -22.44
CA ASN A 127 -13.02 -6.96 -23.66
C ASN A 127 -13.58 -5.74 -24.41
N ILE A 128 -12.79 -4.67 -24.52
CA ILE A 128 -13.16 -3.44 -25.22
C ILE A 128 -12.06 -3.17 -26.25
N ASN A 129 -12.44 -3.14 -27.53
CA ASN A 129 -11.53 -2.94 -28.66
C ASN A 129 -10.35 -3.94 -28.68
N GLY A 130 -10.60 -5.21 -28.32
CA GLY A 130 -9.57 -6.25 -28.29
C GLY A 130 -8.66 -6.22 -27.05
N VAL A 131 -8.84 -5.25 -26.16
CA VAL A 131 -8.07 -5.11 -24.91
C VAL A 131 -8.97 -5.39 -23.72
N LYS A 132 -8.51 -6.30 -22.86
CA LYS A 132 -9.18 -6.60 -21.59
C LYS A 132 -8.96 -5.48 -20.58
N GLN A 133 -10.05 -4.93 -20.04
CA GLN A 133 -10.02 -3.83 -19.09
C GLN A 133 -11.12 -3.90 -18.02
N TRP A 134 -10.79 -3.38 -16.84
CA TRP A 134 -11.70 -3.12 -15.73
C TRP A 134 -12.40 -1.79 -15.96
N THR A 135 -13.73 -1.81 -15.96
CA THR A 135 -14.53 -0.58 -16.08
C THR A 135 -15.55 -0.46 -14.95
N SER A 136 -15.59 0.72 -14.36
CA SER A 136 -16.61 1.16 -13.41
C SER A 136 -17.89 1.44 -14.22
N SER A 137 -18.76 0.45 -14.36
CA SER A 137 -20.03 0.64 -15.09
C SER A 137 -21.00 1.49 -14.27
N GLU A 138 -21.64 2.49 -14.87
CA GLU A 138 -22.83 3.19 -14.32
C GLU A 138 -24.12 2.34 -14.37
N ALA A 139 -24.05 1.11 -14.89
CA ALA A 139 -25.18 0.18 -15.05
C ALA A 139 -25.46 -0.68 -13.80
N ASP A 140 -25.31 -0.08 -12.61
CA ASP A 140 -25.38 -0.76 -11.30
C ASP A 140 -26.75 -1.35 -10.97
N SER A 141 -27.81 -1.06 -11.74
CA SER A 141 -29.16 -1.61 -11.52
C SER A 141 -29.44 -2.94 -12.24
N LYS A 142 -28.95 -3.13 -13.47
CA LYS A 142 -29.13 -4.39 -14.24
C LYS A 142 -27.96 -5.36 -14.09
N GLY A 143 -26.74 -4.86 -13.85
CA GLY A 143 -25.56 -5.69 -13.57
C GLY A 143 -25.59 -6.36 -12.20
N ALA A 144 -26.25 -5.75 -11.21
CA ALA A 144 -26.37 -6.31 -9.86
C ALA A 144 -27.03 -7.70 -9.82
N GLN A 145 -28.04 -7.96 -10.67
CA GLN A 145 -28.70 -9.27 -10.76
C GLN A 145 -27.81 -10.35 -11.38
N LYS A 146 -27.07 -10.02 -12.47
CA LYS A 146 -26.16 -10.98 -13.12
C LYS A 146 -24.93 -11.29 -12.24
N ASN A 147 -24.46 -10.29 -11.50
CA ASN A 147 -23.32 -10.43 -10.59
C ASN A 147 -23.69 -11.22 -9.33
N GLN A 148 -24.95 -11.18 -8.89
CA GLN A 148 -25.42 -11.96 -7.74
C GLN A 148 -25.29 -13.47 -7.98
N ALA A 149 -25.56 -13.95 -9.21
CA ALA A 149 -25.32 -15.34 -9.59
C ALA A 149 -23.83 -15.73 -9.56
N HIS A 150 -22.92 -14.85 -10.02
CA HIS A 150 -21.47 -15.10 -9.94
C HIS A 150 -20.95 -15.10 -8.49
N ILE A 151 -21.55 -14.27 -7.62
CA ILE A 151 -21.24 -14.23 -6.18
C ILE A 151 -21.68 -15.52 -5.48
N GLU A 152 -22.87 -16.04 -5.82
CA GLU A 152 -23.36 -17.34 -5.35
C GLU A 152 -22.42 -18.49 -5.77
N GLU A 153 -21.85 -18.42 -6.99
CA GLU A 153 -20.86 -19.39 -7.48
C GLU A 153 -19.50 -19.32 -6.75
N LYS A 154 -18.98 -18.12 -6.47
CA LYS A 154 -17.69 -17.97 -5.76
C LYS A 154 -17.78 -18.37 -4.28
N GLY A 155 -18.96 -18.32 -3.67
CA GLY A 155 -19.15 -18.65 -2.26
C GLY A 155 -18.48 -17.65 -1.30
N LEU A 156 -18.98 -17.57 -0.07
CA LEU A 156 -18.57 -16.55 0.90
C LEU A 156 -17.05 -16.57 1.20
N MET A 157 -16.47 -17.76 1.38
CA MET A 157 -15.06 -17.90 1.76
C MET A 157 -14.11 -17.46 0.65
N SER A 158 -14.33 -17.93 -0.60
CA SER A 158 -13.49 -17.54 -1.74
C SER A 158 -13.60 -16.05 -2.00
N TRP A 159 -14.83 -15.51 -1.99
CA TRP A 159 -15.06 -14.07 -2.13
C TRP A 159 -14.31 -13.26 -1.07
N THR A 160 -14.38 -13.71 0.20
CA THR A 160 -13.71 -13.02 1.32
C THR A 160 -12.20 -13.03 1.15
N ILE A 161 -11.60 -14.16 0.78
CA ILE A 161 -10.17 -14.29 0.55
C ILE A 161 -9.73 -13.41 -0.62
N SER A 162 -10.44 -13.46 -1.76
CA SER A 162 -10.18 -12.60 -2.91
C SER A 162 -10.29 -11.12 -2.56
N HIS A 163 -11.34 -10.71 -1.84
CA HIS A 163 -11.55 -9.32 -1.45
C HIS A 163 -10.48 -8.83 -0.47
N PHE A 164 -10.15 -9.67 0.52
CA PHE A 164 -9.13 -9.35 1.52
C PHE A 164 -7.74 -9.19 0.92
N LEU A 165 -7.35 -10.08 -0.01
CA LEU A 165 -6.05 -10.05 -0.66
C LEU A 165 -5.97 -9.05 -1.84
N SER A 166 -7.12 -8.52 -2.28
CA SER A 166 -7.17 -7.52 -3.36
C SER A 166 -6.69 -6.16 -2.86
N LEU A 167 -5.42 -5.83 -3.14
CA LEU A 167 -4.83 -4.55 -2.72
C LEU A 167 -5.48 -3.35 -3.41
N ARG A 168 -5.79 -3.48 -4.71
CA ARG A 168 -6.32 -2.40 -5.57
C ARG A 168 -7.82 -2.55 -5.88
N GLY A 169 -8.41 -3.71 -5.60
CA GLY A 169 -9.84 -3.93 -5.75
C GLY A 169 -10.32 -3.99 -7.18
N HIS A 170 -9.46 -4.28 -8.16
CA HIS A 170 -9.85 -4.26 -9.58
C HIS A 170 -11.05 -5.16 -9.89
N GLU A 171 -11.10 -6.34 -9.25
CA GLU A 171 -12.21 -7.28 -9.31
C GLU A 171 -13.47 -6.82 -8.57
N PHE A 172 -13.46 -5.68 -7.89
CA PHE A 172 -14.53 -5.25 -6.99
C PHE A 172 -15.07 -3.87 -7.33
N SER A 173 -16.28 -3.58 -6.85
CA SER A 173 -17.03 -2.33 -7.05
C SER A 173 -16.30 -1.07 -6.56
N TRP A 174 -15.24 -1.25 -5.79
CA TRP A 174 -14.49 -0.16 -5.20
C TRP A 174 -13.17 0.14 -5.92
N GLY A 175 -12.72 -0.75 -6.81
CA GLY A 175 -11.48 -0.59 -7.57
C GLY A 175 -11.57 0.44 -8.69
N PRO A 176 -10.42 1.02 -9.09
CA PRO A 176 -10.36 1.95 -10.20
C PRO A 176 -10.32 1.22 -11.55
N ASP A 177 -10.68 1.95 -12.60
CA ASP A 177 -10.49 1.51 -13.98
C ASP A 177 -9.02 1.29 -14.30
N ALA A 178 -8.74 0.15 -14.91
CA ALA A 178 -7.39 -0.25 -15.26
C ALA A 178 -7.42 -1.26 -16.40
N LEU A 179 -6.35 -1.27 -17.19
CA LEU A 179 -6.10 -2.36 -18.11
C LEU A 179 -5.79 -3.63 -17.32
N ALA A 180 -6.17 -4.79 -17.86
CA ALA A 180 -5.66 -6.08 -17.39
C ALA A 180 -4.14 -6.13 -17.56
N ASN A 181 -3.49 -7.12 -16.94
CA ASN A 181 -2.11 -7.40 -17.29
C ASN A 181 -1.99 -7.75 -18.79
N GLN A 182 -1.16 -7.00 -19.50
CA GLN A 182 -0.84 -7.23 -20.92
C GLN A 182 0.57 -7.79 -21.11
N LEU A 183 1.35 -7.95 -20.03
CA LEU A 183 2.74 -8.36 -20.12
C LEU A 183 2.87 -9.88 -20.10
N SER A 184 3.60 -10.42 -21.07
CA SER A 184 3.95 -11.84 -21.10
C SER A 184 5.02 -12.19 -20.04
N PRO A 185 5.18 -13.47 -19.68
CA PRO A 185 6.23 -13.90 -18.75
C PRO A 185 7.64 -13.47 -19.17
N SER A 186 7.96 -13.53 -20.46
CA SER A 186 9.27 -13.11 -20.97
C SER A 186 9.47 -11.60 -20.85
N GLN A 187 8.44 -10.80 -21.12
CA GLN A 187 8.47 -9.35 -20.93
C GLN A 187 8.63 -8.98 -19.45
N LEU A 188 7.97 -9.69 -18.55
CA LEU A 188 8.15 -9.53 -17.10
C LEU A 188 9.58 -9.86 -16.66
N PHE A 189 10.15 -10.96 -17.16
CA PHE A 189 11.53 -11.33 -16.86
C PHE A 189 12.54 -10.28 -17.34
N VAL A 190 12.39 -9.79 -18.58
CA VAL A 190 13.21 -8.69 -19.11
C VAL A 190 13.04 -7.43 -18.27
N LYS A 191 11.82 -7.12 -17.82
CA LYS A 191 11.54 -5.98 -16.95
C LYS A 191 12.26 -6.12 -15.61
N ILE A 192 12.21 -7.29 -14.98
CA ILE A 192 12.94 -7.61 -13.73
C ILE A 192 14.43 -7.33 -13.90
N ILE A 193 15.05 -7.84 -14.98
CA ILE A 193 16.46 -7.61 -15.27
C ILE A 193 16.76 -6.12 -15.43
N LYS A 194 15.97 -5.39 -16.23
CA LYS A 194 16.15 -3.94 -16.46
C LYS A 194 16.11 -3.15 -15.15
N PHE A 195 15.11 -3.39 -14.31
CA PHE A 195 14.99 -2.70 -13.03
C PHE A 195 16.15 -3.04 -12.09
N HIS A 196 16.60 -4.29 -12.07
CA HIS A 196 17.77 -4.68 -11.28
C HIS A 196 19.02 -3.87 -11.68
N PHE A 197 19.30 -3.77 -12.98
CA PHE A 197 20.44 -2.98 -13.48
C PHE A 197 20.31 -1.49 -13.19
N ILE A 198 19.12 -0.90 -13.36
CA ILE A 198 18.86 0.53 -13.08
C ILE A 198 19.02 0.85 -11.59
N MET A 199 18.61 -0.06 -10.70
CA MET A 199 18.69 0.16 -9.26
C MET A 199 20.12 0.05 -8.70
N ARG A 200 21.04 -0.69 -9.34
CA ARG A 200 22.43 -0.85 -8.85
C ARG A 200 23.17 0.48 -8.64
N PRO A 201 23.25 1.41 -9.62
CA PRO A 201 23.92 2.69 -9.41
C PRO A 201 23.23 3.54 -8.34
N ALA A 202 21.89 3.55 -8.31
CA ALA A 202 21.14 4.25 -7.27
C ALA A 202 21.46 3.71 -5.86
N LEU A 203 21.55 2.38 -5.71
CA LEU A 203 21.95 1.73 -4.47
C LEU A 203 23.38 2.09 -4.09
N ALA A 204 24.31 2.08 -5.05
CA ALA A 204 25.69 2.45 -4.79
C ALA A 204 25.81 3.88 -4.25
N LEU A 205 25.07 4.84 -4.83
CA LEU A 205 25.04 6.23 -4.35
C LEU A 205 24.47 6.33 -2.93
N VAL A 206 23.38 5.63 -2.62
CA VAL A 206 22.80 5.63 -1.27
C VAL A 206 23.76 5.02 -0.24
N ILE A 207 24.46 3.94 -0.60
CA ILE A 207 25.47 3.32 0.27
C ILE A 207 26.65 4.28 0.49
N LEU A 208 27.15 4.92 -0.56
CA LEU A 208 28.25 5.89 -0.46
C LEU A 208 27.88 7.07 0.45
N ALA A 209 26.64 7.57 0.36
CA ALA A 209 26.16 8.60 1.26
C ALA A 209 26.08 8.07 2.70
N ARG A 210 25.44 6.92 2.92
CA ARG A 210 25.29 6.30 4.25
C ARG A 210 26.62 6.08 4.95
N ASP A 211 27.63 5.61 4.23
CA ASP A 211 28.94 5.25 4.79
C ASP A 211 29.85 6.48 4.98
N SER A 212 29.44 7.65 4.47
CA SER A 212 30.13 8.91 4.74
C SER A 212 29.79 9.45 6.14
N LYS A 213 30.75 10.10 6.80
CA LYS A 213 30.55 10.69 8.14
C LYS A 213 29.38 11.69 8.18
N ASP A 214 29.20 12.44 7.11
CA ASP A 214 28.20 13.52 7.03
C ASP A 214 26.90 13.04 6.35
N GLN A 215 26.75 11.74 6.10
CA GLN A 215 25.61 11.14 5.40
C GLN A 215 25.31 11.77 4.03
N SER A 216 26.35 12.23 3.33
CA SER A 216 26.24 12.96 2.06
C SER A 216 27.21 12.41 1.01
N LEU A 217 26.91 12.68 -0.26
CA LEU A 217 27.81 12.30 -1.36
C LEU A 217 29.04 13.20 -1.48
N LYS A 218 29.09 14.33 -0.74
CA LYS A 218 30.10 15.39 -0.93
C LYS A 218 31.54 14.87 -0.71
N PRO A 219 31.86 14.15 0.37
CA PRO A 219 33.23 13.64 0.58
C PRO A 219 33.71 12.73 -0.56
N SER A 220 32.84 11.82 -1.02
CA SER A 220 33.16 10.88 -2.11
C SER A 220 33.42 11.59 -3.44
N VAL A 221 32.62 12.62 -3.73
CA VAL A 221 32.75 13.43 -4.96
C VAL A 221 34.03 14.27 -4.95
N LEU A 222 34.36 14.90 -3.81
CA LEU A 222 35.60 15.66 -3.66
C LEU A 222 36.83 14.74 -3.77
N SER A 223 36.76 13.52 -3.21
CA SER A 223 37.85 12.54 -3.32
C SER A 223 38.10 12.06 -4.76
N SER A 224 37.10 12.20 -5.64
CA SER A 224 37.20 11.87 -7.06
C SER A 224 37.77 13.01 -7.92
N GLY A 225 38.21 14.11 -7.30
CA GLY A 225 38.83 15.26 -7.97
C GLY A 225 37.84 16.29 -8.54
N ILE A 226 36.54 16.18 -8.23
CA ILE A 226 35.55 17.18 -8.61
C ILE A 226 35.70 18.39 -7.65
N PRO A 227 35.91 19.62 -8.14
CA PRO A 227 36.13 20.78 -7.29
C PRO A 227 34.86 21.16 -6.51
N ASP A 228 35.03 21.73 -5.33
CA ASP A 228 33.90 22.30 -4.57
C ASP A 228 33.46 23.62 -5.23
N PHE A 229 32.16 23.78 -5.44
CA PHE A 229 31.57 24.99 -6.00
C PHE A 229 30.21 25.30 -5.39
N PRO A 230 29.77 26.58 -5.38
CA PRO A 230 28.46 26.97 -4.88
C PRO A 230 27.35 26.21 -5.62
N GLY A 231 26.58 25.40 -4.89
CA GLY A 231 25.49 24.57 -5.46
C GLY A 231 25.81 23.09 -5.60
N LEU A 232 27.08 22.66 -5.44
CA LEU A 232 27.44 21.23 -5.48
C LEU A 232 26.61 20.42 -4.47
N GLY A 233 26.44 20.93 -3.24
CA GLY A 233 25.63 20.28 -2.21
C GLY A 233 24.16 20.07 -2.63
N LEU A 234 23.55 21.03 -3.33
CA LEU A 234 22.18 20.93 -3.82
C LEU A 234 22.05 19.85 -4.91
N ILE A 235 23.02 19.79 -5.83
CA ILE A 235 23.08 18.77 -6.89
C ILE A 235 23.19 17.38 -6.27
N LEU A 236 24.13 17.21 -5.33
CA LEU A 236 24.39 15.93 -4.68
C LEU A 236 23.21 15.47 -3.82
N THR A 237 22.57 16.39 -3.10
CA THR A 237 21.36 16.10 -2.32
C THR A 237 20.20 15.69 -3.25
N SER A 238 20.03 16.39 -4.38
CA SER A 238 19.02 16.06 -5.37
C SER A 238 19.27 14.70 -6.01
N LEU A 239 20.53 14.38 -6.32
CA LEU A 239 20.94 13.08 -6.86
C LEU A 239 20.70 11.95 -5.84
N LEU A 240 20.99 12.18 -4.56
CA LEU A 240 20.72 11.23 -3.49
C LEU A 240 19.21 10.98 -3.32
N ASN A 241 18.40 12.04 -3.29
CA ASN A 241 16.94 11.96 -3.21
C ASN A 241 16.34 11.24 -4.41
N LEU A 242 16.83 11.54 -5.63
CA LEU A 242 16.43 10.85 -6.85
C LEU A 242 16.79 9.35 -6.77
N SER A 243 18.00 9.03 -6.29
CA SER A 243 18.46 7.65 -6.13
C SER A 243 17.57 6.89 -5.14
N PHE A 244 17.24 7.48 -4.00
CA PHE A 244 16.33 6.90 -3.03
C PHE A 244 14.92 6.67 -3.63
N GLY A 245 14.39 7.66 -4.35
CA GLY A 245 13.12 7.53 -5.05
C GLY A 245 13.12 6.43 -6.12
N LEU A 246 14.21 6.29 -6.89
CA LEU A 246 14.38 5.24 -7.89
C LEU A 246 14.47 3.85 -7.25
N LEU A 247 15.13 3.71 -6.09
CA LEU A 247 15.14 2.47 -5.33
C LEU A 247 13.74 2.11 -4.85
N GLY A 248 13.02 3.04 -4.22
CA GLY A 248 11.65 2.81 -3.77
C GLY A 248 10.72 2.39 -4.92
N TYR A 249 10.79 3.11 -6.05
CA TYR A 249 10.04 2.78 -7.26
C TYR A 249 10.37 1.39 -7.80
N GLY A 250 11.66 1.13 -7.99
CA GLY A 250 12.15 -0.11 -8.57
C GLY A 250 11.86 -1.32 -7.70
N CYS A 251 11.95 -1.19 -6.38
CA CYS A 251 11.59 -2.25 -5.43
C CYS A 251 10.12 -2.66 -5.57
N LEU A 252 9.20 -1.70 -5.68
CA LEU A 252 7.79 -2.02 -5.87
C LEU A 252 7.49 -2.61 -7.25
N GLU A 253 8.08 -2.06 -8.32
CA GLU A 253 7.93 -2.60 -9.67
C GLU A 253 8.48 -4.03 -9.77
N LEU A 254 9.61 -4.30 -9.11
CA LEU A 254 10.21 -5.62 -9.03
C LEU A 254 9.30 -6.58 -8.25
N ALA A 255 8.83 -6.19 -7.06
CA ALA A 255 7.91 -7.00 -6.26
C ALA A 255 6.63 -7.34 -7.03
N GLY A 256 6.02 -6.36 -7.68
CA GLY A 256 4.84 -6.58 -8.53
C GLY A 256 5.11 -7.54 -9.69
N SER A 257 6.24 -7.36 -10.37
CA SER A 257 6.60 -8.22 -11.51
C SER A 257 6.89 -9.66 -11.06
N CYS A 258 7.51 -9.85 -9.89
CA CYS A 258 7.70 -11.17 -9.27
C CYS A 258 6.37 -11.82 -8.90
N ILE A 259 5.43 -11.07 -8.31
CA ILE A 259 4.08 -11.58 -7.97
C ILE A 259 3.33 -12.00 -9.24
N THR A 260 3.34 -11.19 -10.30
CA THR A 260 2.68 -11.56 -11.56
C THR A 260 3.34 -12.78 -12.21
N LEU A 261 4.67 -12.90 -12.16
CA LEU A 261 5.37 -14.08 -12.67
C LEU A 261 5.04 -15.35 -11.85
N PHE A 262 4.93 -15.20 -10.53
CA PHE A 262 4.46 -16.27 -9.65
C PHE A 262 3.02 -16.67 -9.98
N ALA A 263 2.13 -15.71 -10.23
CA ALA A 263 0.77 -15.97 -10.69
C ALA A 263 0.77 -16.77 -12.00
N TYR A 264 1.60 -16.42 -13.00
CA TYR A 264 1.78 -17.23 -14.21
C TYR A 264 2.20 -18.67 -13.91
N ALA A 265 3.17 -18.86 -13.03
CA ALA A 265 3.67 -20.19 -12.67
C ALA A 265 2.57 -21.05 -12.02
N ILE A 266 1.87 -20.50 -11.01
CA ILE A 266 0.79 -21.21 -10.32
C ILE A 266 -0.40 -21.44 -11.24
N TYR A 267 -0.77 -20.46 -12.08
CA TYR A 267 -1.85 -20.61 -13.04
C TYR A 267 -1.57 -21.74 -14.04
N ASN A 268 -0.39 -21.77 -14.64
CA ASN A 268 -0.01 -22.84 -15.57
C ASN A 268 0.07 -24.20 -14.88
N LEU A 269 0.65 -24.28 -13.67
CA LEU A 269 0.70 -25.51 -12.89
C LEU A 269 -0.70 -26.01 -12.53
N SER A 270 -1.59 -25.11 -12.11
CA SER A 270 -2.97 -25.44 -11.76
C SER A 270 -3.77 -25.94 -12.96
N GLN A 271 -3.50 -25.43 -14.16
CA GLN A 271 -4.06 -25.95 -15.41
C GLN A 271 -3.54 -27.36 -15.71
N ALA A 272 -2.23 -27.58 -15.57
CA ALA A 272 -1.62 -28.90 -15.79
C ALA A 272 -2.18 -29.96 -14.81
N LEU A 273 -2.40 -29.58 -13.55
CA LEU A 273 -2.96 -30.42 -12.50
C LEU A 273 -4.50 -30.48 -12.50
N ARG A 274 -5.18 -29.79 -13.44
CA ARG A 274 -6.65 -29.72 -13.56
C ARG A 274 -7.35 -29.33 -12.25
N LEU A 275 -6.77 -28.38 -11.52
CA LEU A 275 -7.34 -27.87 -10.28
C LEU A 275 -8.67 -27.11 -10.52
N PRO A 276 -9.53 -26.98 -9.48
CA PRO A 276 -10.82 -26.29 -9.59
C PRO A 276 -10.70 -24.86 -10.13
N ASN A 277 -11.70 -24.43 -10.91
CA ASN A 277 -11.73 -23.09 -11.53
C ASN A 277 -11.55 -21.97 -10.51
N SER A 278 -12.15 -22.09 -9.32
CA SER A 278 -12.04 -21.11 -8.25
C SER A 278 -10.59 -20.85 -7.83
N PHE A 279 -9.76 -21.91 -7.76
CA PHE A 279 -8.35 -21.81 -7.47
C PHE A 279 -7.57 -21.19 -8.64
N ARG A 280 -7.90 -21.59 -9.88
CA ARG A 280 -7.23 -21.08 -11.09
C ARG A 280 -7.47 -19.57 -11.27
N GLU A 281 -8.71 -19.13 -11.12
CA GLU A 281 -9.08 -17.73 -11.26
C GLU A 281 -8.34 -16.84 -10.25
N PHE A 282 -8.11 -17.31 -9.03
CA PHE A 282 -7.35 -16.55 -8.04
C PHE A 282 -5.92 -16.19 -8.50
N PHE A 283 -5.29 -17.08 -9.28
CA PHE A 283 -3.95 -16.88 -9.83
C PHE A 283 -3.96 -16.45 -11.30
N ASN A 284 -5.12 -16.08 -11.86
CA ASN A 284 -5.21 -15.64 -13.25
C ASN A 284 -4.30 -14.40 -13.46
N PRO A 285 -3.25 -14.48 -14.28
CA PRO A 285 -2.27 -13.40 -14.42
C PRO A 285 -2.86 -12.10 -14.96
N GLU A 286 -3.99 -12.16 -15.67
CA GLU A 286 -4.70 -10.98 -16.19
C GLU A 286 -5.18 -10.05 -15.06
N LEU A 287 -5.39 -10.59 -13.86
CA LEU A 287 -5.86 -9.87 -12.67
C LEU A 287 -4.75 -9.08 -11.96
N TYR A 288 -3.49 -9.23 -12.39
CA TYR A 288 -2.31 -8.63 -11.77
C TYR A 288 -1.66 -7.57 -12.67
N PRO A 289 -2.35 -6.43 -12.96
CA PRO A 289 -1.77 -5.37 -13.77
C PRO A 289 -0.57 -4.72 -13.07
N PRO A 290 0.31 -4.02 -13.82
CA PRO A 290 1.44 -3.30 -13.23
C PRO A 290 1.05 -2.40 -12.06
N ILE A 291 1.84 -2.46 -10.98
CA ILE A 291 1.58 -1.73 -9.73
C ILE A 291 1.59 -0.22 -9.98
N ASN A 292 2.62 0.29 -10.66
CA ASN A 292 2.69 1.67 -11.06
C ASN A 292 2.34 1.83 -12.54
N ARG A 293 1.75 2.98 -12.88
CA ARG A 293 1.72 3.42 -14.28
C ARG A 293 3.07 4.05 -14.62
N PRO A 294 3.44 4.18 -15.91
CA PRO A 294 4.70 4.78 -16.31
C PRO A 294 4.87 6.19 -15.70
N VAL A 295 5.72 6.29 -14.67
CA VAL A 295 5.86 7.52 -13.87
C VAL A 295 6.42 8.68 -14.69
N PHE A 296 7.33 8.38 -15.62
CA PHE A 296 7.96 9.33 -16.54
C PHE A 296 7.01 9.87 -17.62
N GLN A 297 5.82 9.28 -17.77
CA GLN A 297 4.75 9.79 -18.64
C GLN A 297 3.77 10.71 -17.90
N SER A 298 4.03 11.02 -16.63
CA SER A 298 3.17 11.90 -15.86
C SER A 298 3.28 13.34 -16.36
N THR A 299 2.14 13.93 -16.73
CA THR A 299 2.07 15.30 -17.24
C THR A 299 1.96 16.36 -16.15
N SER A 300 1.77 15.95 -14.90
CA SER A 300 1.69 16.85 -13.74
C SER A 300 2.02 16.12 -12.44
N LEU A 301 2.31 16.90 -11.39
CA LEU A 301 2.54 16.36 -10.04
C LEU A 301 1.29 15.64 -9.49
N SER A 302 0.10 16.15 -9.80
CA SER A 302 -1.16 15.51 -9.41
C SER A 302 -1.39 14.20 -10.17
N HIS A 303 -0.95 14.09 -11.42
CA HIS A 303 -0.97 12.83 -12.16
C HIS A 303 0.03 11.83 -11.56
N PHE A 304 1.25 12.29 -11.27
CA PHE A 304 2.30 11.47 -10.68
C PHE A 304 1.83 10.80 -9.37
N TRP A 305 1.45 11.60 -8.36
CA TRP A 305 1.00 11.07 -7.06
C TRP A 305 -0.39 10.43 -7.12
N GLY A 306 -1.27 10.98 -7.94
CA GLY A 306 -2.67 10.57 -7.97
C GLY A 306 -2.96 9.36 -8.85
N LYS A 307 -2.10 9.01 -9.81
CA LYS A 307 -2.38 7.97 -10.82
C LYS A 307 -1.18 7.11 -11.23
N ALA A 308 0.06 7.53 -10.97
CA ALA A 308 1.25 6.77 -11.37
C ALA A 308 1.94 6.05 -10.22
N TRP A 309 2.23 6.77 -9.13
CA TRP A 309 3.02 6.29 -7.99
C TRP A 309 2.18 5.53 -6.94
N HIS A 310 2.68 4.42 -6.39
CA HIS A 310 2.14 3.68 -5.23
C HIS A 310 0.61 3.50 -5.27
N GLN A 311 0.08 3.04 -6.39
CA GLN A 311 -1.38 3.00 -6.59
C GLN A 311 -2.12 2.03 -5.64
N ASN A 312 -1.40 1.14 -4.95
CA ASN A 312 -1.94 0.24 -3.92
C ASN A 312 -2.48 0.99 -2.70
N LEU A 313 -1.85 2.10 -2.30
CA LEU A 313 -2.22 2.86 -1.09
C LEU A 313 -3.14 4.04 -1.39
N ARG A 314 -3.27 4.44 -2.65
CA ARG A 314 -4.08 5.58 -3.09
C ARG A 314 -5.48 5.58 -2.46
N ARG A 315 -6.16 4.43 -2.50
CA ARG A 315 -7.52 4.34 -1.96
C ARG A 315 -7.54 4.53 -0.45
N CYS A 316 -6.60 3.93 0.27
CA CYS A 316 -6.48 4.05 1.72
C CYS A 316 -6.30 5.52 2.12
N PHE A 317 -5.43 6.25 1.44
CA PHE A 317 -5.22 7.69 1.67
C PHE A 317 -6.45 8.53 1.33
N LEU A 318 -7.14 8.22 0.24
CA LEU A 318 -8.38 8.92 -0.11
C LEU A 318 -9.51 8.65 0.88
N VAL A 319 -9.63 7.43 1.40
CA VAL A 319 -10.70 7.06 2.35
C VAL A 319 -10.40 7.60 3.74
N CYS A 320 -9.16 7.42 4.24
CA CYS A 320 -8.81 7.77 5.62
C CYS A 320 -8.45 9.24 5.80
N GLY A 321 -7.96 9.91 4.76
CA GLY A 321 -7.56 11.32 4.82
C GLY A 321 -8.37 12.22 3.90
N GLY A 322 -8.44 11.88 2.62
CA GLY A 322 -9.01 12.78 1.60
C GLY A 322 -10.52 13.03 1.75
N LYS A 323 -11.32 11.97 1.95
CA LYS A 323 -12.78 12.07 2.12
C LYS A 323 -13.16 12.81 3.42
N PRO A 324 -12.59 12.48 4.60
CA PRO A 324 -12.85 13.23 5.82
C PRO A 324 -12.51 14.72 5.69
N ALA A 325 -11.35 15.06 5.11
CA ALA A 325 -10.96 16.45 4.93
C ALA A 325 -11.90 17.22 3.98
N ARG A 326 -12.38 16.58 2.91
CA ARG A 326 -13.42 17.16 2.03
C ARG A 326 -14.73 17.38 2.75
N TRP A 327 -15.15 16.39 3.54
CA TRP A 327 -16.38 16.48 4.32
C TRP A 327 -16.30 17.65 5.31
N LEU A 328 -15.20 17.76 6.06
CA LEU A 328 -15.00 18.86 7.01
C LEU A 328 -15.00 20.22 6.31
N ALA A 329 -14.27 20.36 5.19
CA ALA A 329 -14.26 21.58 4.39
C ALA A 329 -15.67 21.96 3.88
N ALA A 330 -16.49 20.97 3.51
CA ALA A 330 -17.87 21.20 3.09
C ALA A 330 -18.77 21.63 4.26
N GLN A 331 -18.60 21.02 5.45
CA GLN A 331 -19.33 21.44 6.66
C GLN A 331 -18.99 22.87 7.08
N LEU A 332 -17.76 23.33 6.81
CA LEU A 332 -17.32 24.71 7.04
C LEU A 332 -17.80 25.69 5.95
N GLY A 333 -18.60 25.24 4.98
CA GLY A 333 -19.13 26.10 3.91
C GLY A 333 -18.09 26.55 2.88
N LEU A 334 -16.93 25.88 2.78
CA LEU A 334 -15.88 26.27 1.86
C LEU A 334 -16.27 26.01 0.39
N GLY A 335 -15.76 26.84 -0.51
CA GLY A 335 -16.02 26.69 -1.95
C GLY A 335 -15.47 25.40 -2.57
N PRO A 336 -15.93 25.00 -3.77
CA PRO A 336 -15.57 23.72 -4.41
C PRO A 336 -14.06 23.52 -4.62
N ASN A 337 -13.32 24.58 -4.95
CA ASN A 337 -11.86 24.51 -5.14
C ASN A 337 -11.14 24.28 -3.80
N SER A 338 -11.60 24.93 -2.73
CA SER A 338 -11.09 24.71 -1.38
C SER A 338 -11.37 23.27 -0.93
N ILE A 339 -12.59 22.76 -1.11
CA ILE A 339 -12.92 21.35 -0.78
C ILE A 339 -11.97 20.38 -1.50
N LYS A 340 -11.72 20.55 -2.80
CA LYS A 340 -10.77 19.72 -3.55
C LYS A 340 -9.36 19.78 -2.95
N THR A 341 -8.92 20.98 -2.60
CA THR A 341 -7.59 21.24 -2.02
C THR A 341 -7.45 20.60 -0.63
N PHE A 342 -8.45 20.75 0.25
CA PHE A 342 -8.48 20.06 1.54
C PHE A 342 -8.47 18.54 1.39
N GLY A 343 -9.17 18.00 0.39
CA GLY A 343 -9.10 16.57 0.08
C GLY A 343 -7.72 16.09 -0.37
N LEU A 344 -6.99 16.94 -1.10
CA LEU A 344 -5.60 16.66 -1.47
C LEU A 344 -4.71 16.64 -0.22
N PHE A 345 -4.77 17.69 0.59
CA PHE A 345 -4.00 17.79 1.83
C PHE A 345 -4.31 16.65 2.80
N GLY A 346 -5.57 16.28 2.98
CA GLY A 346 -5.95 15.14 3.82
C GLY A 346 -5.34 13.82 3.35
N ALA A 347 -5.32 13.57 2.04
CA ALA A 347 -4.69 12.37 1.49
C ALA A 347 -3.17 12.36 1.70
N PHE A 348 -2.49 13.51 1.51
CA PHE A 348 -1.06 13.63 1.78
C PHE A 348 -0.74 13.54 3.28
N ALA A 349 -1.59 14.08 4.16
CA ALA A 349 -1.43 13.94 5.61
C ALA A 349 -1.53 12.47 6.05
N ALA A 350 -2.48 11.71 5.51
CA ALA A 350 -2.57 10.27 5.76
C ALA A 350 -1.35 9.50 5.24
N SER A 351 -0.81 9.90 4.08
CA SER A 351 0.43 9.34 3.54
C SER A 351 1.63 9.65 4.44
N ALA A 352 1.76 10.91 4.90
CA ALA A 352 2.84 11.34 5.78
C ALA A 352 2.79 10.60 7.13
N ALA A 353 1.60 10.46 7.72
CA ALA A 353 1.41 9.70 8.95
C ALA A 353 1.82 8.22 8.80
N LEU A 354 1.55 7.59 7.65
CA LEU A 354 2.01 6.23 7.37
C LEU A 354 3.53 6.16 7.28
N HIS A 355 4.18 7.12 6.61
CA HIS A 355 5.63 7.15 6.50
C HIS A 355 6.28 7.33 7.87
N GLU A 356 5.84 8.31 8.66
CA GLU A 356 6.33 8.53 10.02
C GLU A 356 6.13 7.29 10.89
N TYR A 357 4.97 6.63 10.78
CA TYR A 357 4.70 5.39 11.51
C TYR A 357 5.68 4.26 11.14
N CYS A 358 6.01 4.13 9.85
CA CYS A 358 7.02 3.16 9.41
C CYS A 358 8.42 3.54 9.93
N ASP A 359 8.76 4.82 9.92
CA ASP A 359 10.06 5.33 10.34
C ASP A 359 10.28 5.17 11.85
N VAL A 360 9.25 5.39 12.68
CA VAL A 360 9.31 5.19 14.14
C VAL A 360 9.55 3.72 14.53
N ILE A 361 9.21 2.76 13.65
CA ILE A 361 9.42 1.33 13.89
C ILE A 361 10.85 0.89 13.52
N LEU A 362 11.53 1.64 12.67
CA LEU A 362 12.88 1.35 12.19
C LEU A 362 13.95 1.85 13.16
#